data_AF-A0AAP3JW78-F1
#
_entry.id   AF-A0AAP3JW78-F1
#
_cell.length_a   1.000
_cell.length_b   1.000
_cell.length_c   1.000
_cell.angle_alpha   90.00
_cell.angle_beta   90.00
_cell.angle_gamma   90.00
#
_symmetry.space_group_name_H-M   'P 1'
#
loop_
_entity.id
_entity.type
_entity.pdbx_description
1 polymer ?
#
loop_
_entity_poly.entity_id
_entity_poly.type
_entity_poly.pdbx_seq_one_letter_code
_entity_poly.pdbx_strand_id
1 'polypeptide(L)'
;MEYPVNKGAGNPVEFKGLKSQYLFVFAGGMVTVLLAVVILYLAGVDQWICIPFGTVSGGLLAWAVFRLNARYGEHGLMKLLAEKRHPRYLIHRKRVFRLFAKRKKRQS
;
A
#
# COMPACT_ATOMS: atom_id res chain seq x y z
N MET A 1 -22.37 -11.76 -28.97
CA MET A 1 -22.03 -12.62 -27.82
C MET A 1 -21.93 -11.72 -26.60
N GLU A 2 -22.86 -11.84 -25.66
CA GLU A 2 -22.83 -11.13 -24.38
C GLU A 2 -21.86 -11.85 -23.46
N TYR A 3 -20.73 -11.22 -23.16
CA TYR A 3 -19.82 -11.72 -22.14
C TYR A 3 -20.41 -11.36 -20.76
N PRO A 4 -20.60 -12.33 -19.86
CA PRO A 4 -20.96 -12.03 -18.47
C PRO A 4 -19.76 -11.35 -17.81
N VAL A 5 -19.79 -10.01 -17.78
CA VAL A 5 -18.76 -9.21 -17.12
C VAL A 5 -18.96 -9.35 -15.61
N ASN A 6 -18.14 -10.20 -14.98
CA ASN A 6 -18.12 -10.39 -13.54
C ASN A 6 -17.50 -9.16 -12.87
N LYS A 7 -18.35 -8.26 -12.36
CA LYS A 7 -17.97 -6.94 -11.80
C LYS A 7 -17.04 -6.99 -10.56
N GLY A 8 -16.65 -8.18 -10.09
CA GLY A 8 -15.76 -8.37 -8.95
C GLY A 8 -14.34 -8.88 -9.29
N ALA A 9 -14.07 -9.31 -10.53
CA ALA A 9 -12.82 -10.00 -10.88
C ALA A 9 -11.56 -9.10 -10.90
N GLY A 10 -11.72 -7.79 -10.81
CA GLY A 10 -10.63 -6.81 -10.77
C GLY A 10 -10.66 -5.89 -9.54
N ASN A 11 -11.56 -6.14 -8.58
CA ASN A 11 -11.62 -5.30 -7.38
C ASN A 11 -10.42 -5.65 -6.49
N PRO A 12 -9.65 -4.67 -5.99
CA PRO A 12 -8.55 -4.95 -5.08
C PRO A 12 -9.07 -5.76 -3.89
N VAL A 13 -8.26 -6.68 -3.38
CA VAL A 13 -8.63 -7.54 -2.25
C VAL A 13 -8.99 -6.67 -1.04
N GLU A 14 -10.28 -6.56 -0.73
CA GLU A 14 -10.79 -5.87 0.45
C GLU A 14 -11.22 -6.93 1.47
N PHE A 15 -10.45 -7.07 2.55
CA PHE A 15 -10.82 -7.98 3.63
C PHE A 15 -11.52 -7.17 4.73
N LYS A 16 -12.84 -7.28 4.83
CA LYS A 16 -13.67 -6.63 5.89
C LYS A 16 -13.30 -5.15 6.14
N GLY A 17 -13.15 -4.36 5.07
CA GLY A 17 -12.80 -2.93 5.15
C GLY A 17 -11.31 -2.60 5.27
N LEU A 18 -10.43 -3.62 5.37
CA LEU A 18 -8.99 -3.46 5.19
C LEU A 18 -8.65 -3.59 3.71
N LYS A 19 -8.11 -2.52 3.14
CA LYS A 19 -7.63 -2.54 1.76
C LYS A 19 -6.33 -3.34 1.67
N SER A 20 -6.18 -4.11 0.59
CA SER A 20 -5.03 -4.96 0.25
C SER A 20 -3.65 -4.40 0.69
N GLN A 21 -3.37 -3.12 0.43
CA GLN A 21 -2.09 -2.49 0.78
C GLN A 21 -1.76 -2.53 2.28
N TYR A 22 -2.71 -2.13 3.14
CA TYR A 22 -2.50 -2.13 4.59
C TYR A 22 -2.51 -3.55 5.15
N LEU A 23 -3.23 -4.48 4.51
CA LEU A 23 -3.22 -5.89 4.88
C LEU A 23 -1.84 -6.52 4.66
N PHE A 24 -1.17 -6.23 3.53
CA PHE A 24 0.19 -6.70 3.30
C PHE A 24 1.18 -6.13 4.32
N VAL A 25 1.05 -4.85 4.67
CA VAL A 25 1.88 -4.23 5.73
C VAL A 25 1.62 -4.87 7.09
N PHE A 26 0.37 -5.17 7.42
CA PHE A 26 -0.01 -5.86 8.65
C PHE A 26 0.60 -7.27 8.71
N ALA A 27 0.46 -8.05 7.64
CA ALA A 27 0.99 -9.41 7.57
C ALA A 27 2.52 -9.41 7.69
N GLY A 28 3.22 -8.56 6.93
CA GLY A 28 4.67 -8.42 7.02
C GLY A 28 5.13 -7.94 8.40
N GLY A 29 4.39 -7.01 9.00
CA GLY A 29 4.61 -6.53 10.35
C GLY A 29 4.49 -7.63 11.41
N MET A 30 3.42 -8.44 11.33
CA MET A 30 3.20 -9.59 12.22
C MET A 30 4.33 -10.63 12.11
N VAL A 31 4.77 -10.94 10.89
CA VAL A 31 5.92 -11.84 10.68
C VAL A 31 7.18 -11.27 11.32
N THR A 32 7.42 -9.96 11.19
CA THR A 32 8.58 -9.28 11.79
C THR A 32 8.55 -9.32 13.32
N VAL A 33 7.39 -9.05 13.93
CA VAL A 33 7.20 -9.16 15.39
C VAL A 33 7.44 -10.59 15.87
N LEU A 34 6.92 -11.58 15.15
CA LEU A 34 7.14 -12.99 15.47
C LEU A 34 8.63 -13.33 15.44
N LEU A 35 9.33 -12.99 14.36
CA LEU A 35 10.76 -13.23 14.23
C LEU A 35 11.56 -12.53 15.34
N ALA A 36 11.21 -11.30 15.70
CA ALA A 36 11.85 -10.57 16.80
C ALA A 36 11.68 -11.30 18.14
N VAL A 37 10.48 -11.78 18.44
CA VAL A 37 10.21 -12.56 19.67
C VAL A 37 10.99 -13.87 19.68
N VAL A 38 11.05 -14.57 18.54
CA VAL A 38 11.82 -15.83 18.41
C VAL A 38 13.31 -15.57 18.64
N ILE A 39 13.88 -14.50 18.05
CA ILE A 39 15.29 -14.15 18.23
C ILE A 39 15.58 -13.77 19.69
N LEU A 40 14.70 -12.98 20.33
CA LEU A 40 14.82 -12.62 21.74
C LEU A 40 14.79 -13.87 22.65
N TYR A 41 13.90 -14.81 22.35
CA TYR A 41 13.82 -16.08 23.08
C TYR A 41 15.10 -16.92 22.92
N LEU A 42 15.61 -17.05 21.68
CA LEU A 42 16.86 -17.76 21.41
C LEU A 42 18.09 -17.09 22.04
N ALA A 43 18.06 -15.77 22.21
CA ALA A 43 19.08 -15.01 22.92
C ALA A 43 19.06 -15.22 24.45
N GLY A 44 18.11 -16.00 24.98
CA GLY A 44 18.02 -16.34 26.40
C GLY A 44 17.18 -15.37 27.24
N VAL A 45 16.36 -14.51 26.61
CA VAL A 45 15.44 -13.63 27.33
C VAL A 45 14.29 -14.47 27.91
N ASP A 46 13.96 -14.19 29.18
CA ASP A 46 12.89 -14.91 29.88
C ASP A 46 11.53 -14.79 29.15
N GLN A 47 10.81 -15.90 29.13
CA GLN A 47 9.53 -16.01 28.42
C GLN A 47 8.47 -15.04 28.96
N TRP A 48 8.52 -14.71 30.26
CA TRP A 48 7.64 -13.70 30.86
C TRP A 48 7.82 -12.30 30.29
N ILE A 49 8.97 -12.01 29.68
CA ILE A 49 9.24 -10.73 29.02
C ILE A 49 8.89 -10.83 27.52
N CYS A 50 9.22 -11.95 26.88
CA CYS A 50 8.96 -12.18 25.46
C CYS A 50 7.46 -12.19 25.10
N ILE A 51 6.61 -12.79 25.95
CA ILE A 51 5.16 -12.87 25.72
C ILE A 51 4.48 -11.49 25.70
N PRO A 52 4.61 -10.64 26.74
CA PRO A 52 3.99 -9.32 26.73
C PRO A 52 4.62 -8.44 25.65
N PHE A 53 5.92 -8.57 25.37
CA PHE A 53 6.54 -7.83 24.27
C PHE A 53 5.89 -8.16 22.92
N GLY A 54 5.71 -9.45 22.60
CA GLY A 54 5.04 -9.88 21.37
C GLY A 54 3.57 -9.43 21.31
N THR A 55 2.85 -9.55 22.42
CA THR A 55 1.42 -9.18 22.49
C THR A 55 1.21 -7.68 22.36
N VAL A 56 2.01 -6.87 23.06
CA VAL A 56 1.95 -5.41 23.02
C VAL A 56 2.39 -4.89 21.66
N SER A 57 3.52 -5.36 21.13
CA SER A 57 4.00 -4.93 19.81
C SER A 57 3.05 -5.33 18.69
N GLY A 58 2.52 -6.56 18.71
CA GLY A 58 1.50 -7.01 17.76
C GLY A 58 0.20 -6.21 17.85
N GLY A 59 -0.28 -5.94 19.06
CA GLY A 59 -1.47 -5.13 19.30
C GLY A 59 -1.31 -3.68 18.85
N LEU A 60 -0.16 -3.06 19.16
CA LEU A 60 0.19 -1.71 18.70
C LEU A 60 0.28 -1.65 17.17
N LEU A 61 0.88 -2.66 16.53
CA LEU A 61 0.99 -2.74 15.08
C LEU A 61 -0.39 -2.87 14.44
N ALA A 62 -1.24 -3.76 14.96
CA ALA A 62 -2.62 -3.88 14.51
C ALA A 62 -3.34 -2.54 14.63
N TRP A 63 -3.33 -1.92 15.81
CA TRP A 63 -3.98 -0.63 16.04
C TRP A 63 -3.47 0.46 15.09
N ALA A 64 -2.15 0.56 14.91
CA ALA A 64 -1.55 1.51 14.00
C ALA A 64 -2.01 1.30 12.55
N VAL A 65 -2.03 0.05 12.08
CA VAL A 65 -2.46 -0.27 10.71
C VAL A 65 -3.95 0.01 10.52
N PHE A 66 -4.82 -0.37 11.47
CA PHE A 66 -6.25 -0.05 11.40
C PHE A 66 -6.50 1.46 11.42
N ARG A 67 -5.77 2.21 12.25
CA ARG A 67 -5.86 3.68 12.32
C ARG A 67 -5.39 4.33 11.01
N LEU A 68 -4.31 3.83 10.41
CA LEU A 68 -3.81 4.29 9.12
C LEU A 68 -4.81 3.99 8.00
N ASN A 69 -5.39 2.78 7.98
CA ASN A 69 -6.42 2.38 7.03
C ASN A 69 -7.65 3.31 7.11
N ALA A 70 -8.11 3.64 8.33
CA ALA A 70 -9.23 4.56 8.54
C ALA A 70 -8.91 6.02 8.15
N ARG A 71 -7.68 6.49 8.40
CA ARG A 71 -7.28 7.88 8.16
C ARG A 71 -6.99 8.19 6.69
N TYR A 72 -6.37 7.26 5.97
CA TYR A 72 -5.82 7.51 4.62
C TYR A 72 -6.60 6.81 3.50
N GLY A 73 -7.41 5.80 3.84
CA GLY A 73 -8.19 5.03 2.86
C GLY A 73 -7.32 4.35 1.80
N GLU A 74 -7.97 3.84 0.76
CA GLU A 74 -7.37 2.95 -0.24
C GLU A 74 -6.22 3.55 -1.06
N HIS A 75 -6.30 4.85 -1.35
CA HIS A 75 -5.37 5.53 -2.24
C HIS A 75 -4.34 6.37 -1.46
N GLY A 76 -4.47 6.47 -0.14
CA GLY A 76 -3.68 7.44 0.64
C GLY A 76 -2.19 7.13 0.65
N LEU A 77 -1.82 5.85 0.81
CA LEU A 77 -0.42 5.41 0.71
C LEU A 77 0.15 5.64 -0.69
N MET A 78 -0.60 5.31 -1.75
CA MET A 78 -0.17 5.57 -3.13
C MET A 78 -0.04 7.07 -3.44
N LYS A 79 -0.93 7.92 -2.91
CA LYS A 79 -0.83 9.38 -3.05
C LYS A 79 0.39 9.94 -2.33
N LEU A 80 0.66 9.51 -1.10
CA LEU A 80 1.87 9.86 -0.35
C LEU A 80 3.15 9.42 -1.07
N LEU A 81 3.15 8.23 -1.67
CA LEU A 81 4.28 7.73 -2.43
C LEU A 81 4.48 8.51 -3.74
N ALA A 82 3.39 8.91 -4.40
CA ALA A 82 3.41 9.72 -5.62
C ALA A 82 3.91 11.14 -5.34
N GLU A 83 3.52 11.74 -4.20
CA GLU A 83 4.00 13.05 -3.77
C GLU A 83 5.53 13.05 -3.57
N LYS A 84 6.07 12.02 -2.90
CA LYS A 84 7.53 11.88 -2.72
C LYS A 84 8.30 11.64 -4.02
N ARG A 85 7.65 11.08 -5.05
CA ARG A 85 8.25 10.83 -6.38
C ARG A 85 8.02 11.95 -7.38
N HIS A 86 7.39 13.06 -6.97
CA HIS A 86 7.07 14.13 -7.90
C HIS A 86 8.36 14.84 -8.36
N PRO A 87 8.63 14.91 -9.68
CA PRO A 87 9.81 15.60 -10.19
C PRO A 87 9.71 17.11 -9.92
N ARG A 88 10.81 17.73 -9.49
CA ARG A 88 10.87 19.19 -9.18
C ARG A 88 10.53 20.07 -10.38
N TYR A 89 10.71 19.57 -11.61
CA TYR A 89 10.45 20.33 -12.84
C TYR A 89 9.94 19.38 -13.94
N LEU A 90 8.74 19.64 -14.48
CA LEU A 90 8.31 19.05 -15.75
C LEU A 90 8.84 19.93 -16.90
N ILE A 91 10.02 19.61 -17.44
CA ILE A 91 10.56 20.32 -18.60
C ILE A 91 9.88 19.80 -19.86
N HIS A 92 8.92 20.58 -20.36
CA HIS A 92 8.21 20.25 -21.60
C HIS A 92 9.02 20.74 -22.81
N ARG A 93 9.92 19.90 -23.35
CA ARG A 93 10.76 20.26 -24.52
C ARG A 93 9.98 20.47 -25.83
N LYS A 94 8.69 20.14 -25.87
CA LYS A 94 7.82 20.35 -27.03
C LYS A 94 6.93 21.56 -26.80
N ARG A 95 6.92 22.52 -27.73
CA ARG A 95 6.02 23.68 -27.68
C ARG A 95 4.57 23.19 -27.60
N VAL A 96 3.82 23.57 -26.56
CA VAL A 96 2.45 23.06 -26.24
C VAL A 96 1.52 23.10 -27.46
N PHE A 97 1.65 24.12 -28.30
CA PHE A 97 0.93 24.25 -29.58
C PHE A 97 1.09 23.07 -30.55
N ARG A 98 2.23 22.35 -30.55
CA ARG A 98 2.44 21.17 -31.40
C ARG A 98 1.70 19.93 -30.93
N LEU A 99 1.24 19.88 -29.67
CA LEU A 99 0.40 18.80 -29.16
C LEU A 99 -1.07 18.97 -29.59
N PHE A 100 -1.52 20.23 -29.71
CA PHE A 100 -2.88 20.56 -30.15
C PHE A 100 -3.02 20.71 -31.67
N ALA A 101 -1.91 20.73 -32.40
CA ALA A 101 -1.94 20.72 -33.86
C ALA A 101 -2.46 19.37 -34.36
N LYS A 102 -3.78 19.30 -34.58
CA LYS A 102 -4.43 18.19 -35.30
C LYS A 102 -3.64 17.92 -36.58
N ARG A 103 -3.14 16.68 -36.74
CA ARG A 103 -2.70 16.16 -38.04
C ARG A 103 -3.88 16.27 -38.99
N LYS A 104 -3.85 17.26 -39.88
CA LYS A 104 -4.76 17.31 -41.03
C LYS A 104 -4.41 16.09 -41.88
N LYS A 105 -5.26 15.05 -41.85
CA LYS A 105 -5.15 13.90 -42.76
C LYS A 105 -5.14 14.46 -44.18
N ARG A 106 -4.04 14.27 -44.91
CA ARG A 106 -4.03 14.41 -46.37
C ARG A 106 -4.91 13.27 -46.89
N GLN A 107 -6.09 13.61 -47.39
CA GLN A 107 -6.83 12.76 -48.31
C GLN A 107 -6.08 12.82 -49.65
N SER A 108 -5.64 11.65 -50.11
CA SER A 108 -5.35 11.40 -51.53
C SER A 108 -6.41 10.45 -52.04
#